data_AF-A0A958GZJ1-F1
#
_entry.id   AF-A0A958GZJ1-F1
#
_cell.length_a   1.000
_cell.length_b   1.000
_cell.length_c   1.000
_cell.angle_alpha   90.00
_cell.angle_beta   90.00
_cell.angle_gamma   90.00
#
_symmetry.space_group_name_H-M   'P 1'
#
loop_
_entity.id
_entity.type
_entity.pdbx_description
1 polymer ?
#
loop_
_entity_poly.entity_id
_entity_poly.type
_entity_poly.pdbx_seq_one_letter_code
_entity_poly.pdbx_strand_id
1 'polypeptide(L)'
;EQIAVDLRQRALQLPQTAEMLGTEAGYLENNKRRMNYLECREEGFLLGSGMVESGAKQFKARFCGPGMRWSRSGLERLIPIRSAILSHSFDQLWPAVYNSPHN
;
A
#
# COMPACT_ATOMS: atom_id res chain seq x y z
N GLU A 1 -3.88 -18.68 -14.36
CA GLU A 1 -3.39 -20.05 -14.04
C GLU A 1 -2.21 -20.47 -14.89
N GLN A 2 -2.23 -20.17 -16.19
CA GLN A 2 -1.14 -20.47 -17.12
C GLN A 2 0.26 -20.07 -16.61
N ILE A 3 0.41 -18.89 -16.00
CA ILE A 3 1.72 -18.37 -15.58
C ILE A 3 2.43 -19.26 -14.55
N ALA A 4 1.74 -19.75 -13.52
CA ALA A 4 2.39 -20.59 -12.50
C ALA A 4 2.83 -21.95 -13.09
N VAL A 5 1.99 -22.52 -13.95
CA VAL A 5 2.31 -23.75 -14.69
C VAL A 5 3.49 -23.52 -15.63
N ASP A 6 3.51 -22.41 -16.36
CA ASP A 6 4.59 -22.05 -17.28
C ASP A 6 5.92 -21.85 -16.53
N LEU A 7 5.90 -21.21 -15.35
CA LEU A 7 7.08 -21.06 -14.50
C LEU A 7 7.62 -22.42 -14.04
N ARG A 8 6.75 -23.36 -13.65
CA ARG A 8 7.15 -24.73 -13.30
C ARG A 8 7.74 -25.47 -14.49
N GLN A 9 7.17 -25.34 -15.68
CA GLN A 9 7.72 -25.94 -16.90
C GLN A 9 9.08 -25.36 -17.25
N ARG A 10 9.26 -24.04 -17.08
CA ARG A 10 10.55 -23.38 -17.32
C ARG A 10 11.61 -23.78 -16.31
N ALA A 11 11.23 -24.05 -15.06
CA ALA A 11 12.14 -24.58 -14.04
C ALA A 11 12.77 -25.91 -14.44
N LEU A 12 12.05 -26.78 -15.16
CA LEU A 12 12.59 -28.04 -15.69
C LEU A 12 13.66 -27.83 -16.76
N GLN A 13 13.61 -26.71 -17.48
CA GLN A 13 14.51 -26.38 -18.59
C GLN A 13 15.73 -25.57 -18.14
N LEU A 14 15.66 -24.93 -16.97
CA LEU A 14 16.69 -24.00 -16.45
C LEU A 14 17.13 -24.40 -15.04
N PRO A 15 18.05 -25.38 -14.89
CA PRO A 15 18.45 -25.90 -13.59
C PRO A 15 19.02 -24.82 -12.65
N GLN A 16 19.70 -23.82 -13.21
CA GLN A 16 20.33 -22.73 -12.46
C GLN A 16 19.31 -21.80 -11.78
N THR A 17 18.08 -21.72 -12.29
CA THR A 17 17.02 -20.85 -11.75
C THR A 17 15.78 -21.62 -11.32
N ALA A 18 15.82 -22.96 -11.36
CA ALA A 18 14.69 -23.84 -11.12
C ALA A 18 14.05 -23.62 -9.73
N GLU A 19 14.88 -23.44 -8.71
CA GLU A 19 14.41 -23.19 -7.34
C GLU A 19 13.66 -21.86 -7.21
N MET A 20 14.19 -20.78 -7.80
CA MET A 20 13.54 -19.47 -7.81
C MET A 20 12.21 -19.53 -8.56
N LEU A 21 12.20 -20.13 -9.76
CA LEU A 21 10.98 -20.28 -10.57
C LEU A 21 9.93 -21.13 -9.85
N GLY A 22 10.34 -22.19 -9.15
CA GLY A 22 9.46 -23.00 -8.31
C GLY A 22 8.86 -22.20 -7.15
N THR A 23 9.66 -21.35 -6.51
CA THR A 23 9.21 -20.46 -5.42
C THR A 23 8.17 -19.45 -5.91
N GLU A 24 8.44 -18.77 -7.02
CA GLU A 24 7.52 -17.80 -7.61
C GLU A 24 6.21 -18.46 -8.09
N ALA A 25 6.30 -19.65 -8.71
CA ALA A 25 5.12 -20.42 -9.09
C ALA A 25 4.26 -20.78 -7.88
N GLY A 26 4.90 -21.26 -6.79
CA GLY A 26 4.21 -21.57 -5.53
C GLY A 26 3.57 -20.32 -4.91
N TYR A 27 4.22 -19.17 -4.95
CA TYR A 27 3.65 -17.91 -4.48
C TYR A 27 2.39 -17.52 -5.25
N LEU A 28 2.43 -17.59 -6.58
CA LEU A 28 1.29 -17.24 -7.44
C LEU A 28 0.10 -18.18 -7.22
N GLU A 29 0.35 -19.49 -7.08
CA GLU A 29 -0.70 -20.47 -6.78
C GLU A 29 -1.34 -20.21 -5.41
N ASN A 30 -0.53 -20.05 -4.36
CA ASN A 30 -1.00 -19.83 -3.00
C ASN A 30 -1.76 -18.50 -2.84
N ASN A 31 -1.40 -17.47 -3.61
CA ASN A 31 -2.03 -16.16 -3.55
C ASN A 31 -3.09 -15.93 -4.63
N LYS A 32 -3.45 -16.94 -5.43
CA LYS A 32 -4.45 -16.81 -6.51
C LYS A 32 -5.75 -16.16 -6.05
N ARG A 33 -6.23 -16.51 -4.84
CA ARG A 33 -7.44 -15.93 -4.24
C ARG A 33 -7.41 -14.41 -4.01
N ARG A 34 -6.22 -13.81 -4.05
CA ARG A 34 -5.98 -12.37 -3.87
C ARG A 34 -5.78 -11.64 -5.20
N MET A 35 -5.78 -12.36 -6.32
CA MET A 35 -5.45 -11.85 -7.66
C MET A 35 -6.72 -11.59 -8.50
N ASN A 36 -7.73 -10.91 -7.93
CA ASN A 36 -8.98 -10.56 -8.62
C ASN A 36 -8.79 -9.38 -9.61
N TYR A 37 -7.72 -9.41 -10.40
CA TYR A 37 -7.35 -8.29 -11.27
C TYR A 37 -8.38 -7.99 -12.37
N LEU A 38 -9.09 -9.01 -12.85
CA LEU A 38 -10.14 -8.83 -13.87
C LEU A 38 -11.33 -8.06 -13.31
N GLU A 39 -11.90 -8.54 -12.21
CA GLU A 39 -12.99 -7.88 -11.47
C GLU A 39 -12.60 -6.45 -11.09
N CYS A 40 -11.42 -6.26 -10.47
CA CYS A 40 -10.94 -4.93 -10.13
C CYS A 40 -10.82 -4.01 -11.36
N ARG A 41 -10.43 -4.52 -12.52
CA ARG A 41 -10.34 -3.74 -13.75
C ARG A 41 -11.71 -3.38 -14.30
N GLU A 42 -12.66 -4.30 -14.26
CA GLU A 42 -14.05 -4.11 -14.70
C GLU A 42 -14.78 -3.09 -13.82
N GLU A 43 -14.51 -3.10 -12.51
CA GLU A 43 -15.02 -2.12 -11.54
C GLU A 43 -14.29 -0.76 -11.61
N GLY A 44 -13.26 -0.63 -12.46
CA GLY A 44 -12.50 0.60 -12.64
C GLY A 44 -11.50 0.90 -11.52
N PHE A 45 -11.18 -0.08 -10.68
CA PHE A 45 -10.12 0.06 -9.70
C PHE A 45 -8.73 0.11 -10.35
N LEU A 46 -7.85 0.86 -9.72
CA LEU A 46 -6.47 0.98 -10.14
C LEU A 46 -5.69 -0.25 -9.65
N LEU A 47 -5.06 -0.96 -10.60
CA LEU A 47 -4.35 -2.21 -10.31
C LEU A 47 -2.92 -1.99 -9.78
N GLY A 48 -2.37 -0.77 -9.94
CA GLY A 48 -1.00 -0.44 -9.56
C GLY A 48 -0.88 0.08 -8.12
N SER A 49 0.19 -0.32 -7.43
CA SER A 49 0.53 0.19 -6.09
C SER A 49 1.02 1.64 -6.08
N GLY A 50 1.32 2.22 -7.24
CA GLY A 50 1.99 3.52 -7.35
C GLY A 50 1.28 4.66 -6.62
N MET A 51 -0.05 4.75 -6.67
CA MET A 51 -0.78 5.78 -5.93
C MET A 51 -0.68 5.58 -4.41
N VAL A 52 -0.79 4.34 -3.95
CA VAL A 52 -0.68 3.98 -2.53
C VAL A 52 0.73 4.27 -2.02
N GLU A 53 1.76 3.88 -2.77
CA GLU A 53 3.17 4.14 -2.45
C GLU A 53 3.49 5.64 -2.46
N SER A 54 2.95 6.38 -3.44
CA SER A 54 3.08 7.84 -3.51
C SER A 54 2.46 8.49 -2.26
N GLY A 55 1.25 8.07 -1.89
CA GLY A 55 0.62 8.49 -0.64
C GLY A 55 1.51 8.22 0.57
N ALA A 56 1.98 6.98 0.74
CA ALA A 56 2.87 6.60 1.85
C ALA A 56 4.16 7.44 1.88
N LYS A 57 4.74 7.79 0.73
CA LYS A 57 5.91 8.69 0.64
C LYS A 57 5.62 10.09 1.19
N GLN A 58 4.44 10.65 0.93
CA GLN A 58 4.04 11.96 1.46
C GLN A 58 3.93 11.99 3.00
N PHE A 59 3.54 10.86 3.61
CA PHE A 59 3.53 10.70 5.06
C PHE A 59 4.95 10.50 5.61
N LYS A 60 5.75 9.63 4.98
CA LYS A 60 7.15 9.38 5.38
C LYS A 60 7.98 10.66 5.38
N ALA A 61 7.82 11.52 4.37
CA ALA A 61 8.52 12.80 4.30
C ALA A 61 8.28 13.69 5.53
N ARG A 62 7.09 13.59 6.15
CA ARG A 62 6.74 14.38 7.34
C ARG A 62 7.09 13.70 8.66
N PHE A 63 6.98 12.37 8.75
CA PHE A 63 7.07 11.64 10.02
C PHE A 63 8.37 10.88 10.22
N CYS A 64 9.13 10.60 9.16
CA CYS A 64 10.36 9.81 9.19
C CYS A 64 11.61 10.63 8.83
N GLY A 65 11.58 11.95 9.05
CA GLY A 65 12.74 12.82 8.87
C GLY A 65 13.82 12.62 9.96
N PRO A 66 15.03 13.16 9.76
CA PRO A 66 16.12 13.05 10.72
C PRO A 66 15.71 13.54 12.13
N GLY A 67 16.06 12.76 13.16
CA GLY A 67 15.78 13.11 14.56
C GLY A 67 14.30 12.98 14.99
N MET A 68 13.39 12.62 14.10
CA MET A 68 11.98 12.46 14.45
C MET A 68 11.74 11.17 15.23
N ARG A 69 11.14 11.31 16.41
CA ARG A 69 10.68 10.21 17.24
C ARG A 69 9.27 10.51 17.70
N TRP A 70 8.39 9.53 17.57
CA TRP A 70 6.99 9.66 17.93
C TRP A 70 6.60 8.53 18.85
N SER A 71 5.81 8.82 19.88
CA SER A 71 5.02 7.78 20.54
C SER A 71 3.93 7.31 19.58
N ARG A 72 3.47 6.07 19.71
CA ARG A 72 2.37 5.53 18.90
C ARG A 72 1.12 6.41 18.97
N SER A 73 0.70 6.76 20.18
CA SER A 73 -0.47 7.62 20.42
C SER A 73 -0.28 9.04 19.87
N GLY A 74 0.93 9.59 19.91
CA GLY A 74 1.24 10.90 19.33
C GLY A 74 1.12 10.88 17.82
N LEU A 75 1.67 9.85 17.16
CA LEU A 75 1.60 9.71 15.71
C LEU A 75 0.15 9.49 15.23
N GLU A 76 -0.61 8.61 15.91
CA GLU A 76 -2.01 8.33 15.59
C GLU A 76 -2.89 9.57 15.61
N ARG A 77 -2.64 10.52 16.53
CA ARG A 77 -3.35 11.81 16.59
C ARG A 77 -2.97 12.77 15.45
N LEU A 78 -1.76 12.65 14.90
CA LEU A 78 -1.26 13.53 13.83
C LEU A 78 -1.60 13.03 12.42
N ILE A 79 -1.83 11.72 12.25
CA ILE A 79 -2.21 11.13 10.94
C ILE A 79 -3.45 11.80 10.35
N PRO A 80 -4.57 12.00 11.09
CA PRO A 80 -5.77 12.66 10.55
C PRO A 80 -5.49 14.10 10.10
N ILE A 81 -4.71 14.85 10.89
CA ILE A 81 -4.33 16.23 10.55
C ILE A 81 -3.51 16.25 9.26
N ARG A 82 -2.50 15.38 9.14
CA ARG A 82 -1.69 15.28 7.92
C ARG A 82 -2.51 14.84 6.72
N SER A 83 -3.46 13.93 6.91
CA SER A 83 -4.39 13.48 5.86
C SER A 83 -5.21 14.65 5.35
N ALA A 84 -5.84 15.42 6.25
CA ALA A 84 -6.64 16.60 5.91
C ALA A 84 -5.84 17.68 5.15
N ILE A 85 -4.55 17.86 5.51
CA ILE A 85 -3.66 18.79 4.79
C ILE A 85 -3.38 18.27 3.37
N LEU A 86 -3.06 16.97 3.22
CA LEU A 86 -2.75 16.38 1.91
C LEU A 86 -3.96 16.30 0.99
N SER A 87 -5.17 16.19 1.54
CA SER A 87 -6.43 16.21 0.79
C SER A 87 -7.02 17.60 0.58
N HIS A 88 -6.32 18.67 1.02
CA HIS A 88 -6.82 20.05 0.97
C HIS A 88 -8.18 20.27 1.66
N SER A 89 -8.52 19.42 2.63
CA SER A 89 -9.79 19.48 3.36
C SER A 89 -9.63 19.98 4.79
N PHE A 90 -8.43 20.41 5.17
CA PHE A 90 -8.14 20.88 6.53
C PHE A 90 -9.05 22.04 6.95
N ASP A 91 -9.14 23.10 6.15
CA ASP A 91 -9.93 24.29 6.50
C ASP A 91 -11.43 23.98 6.62
N GLN A 92 -11.91 22.98 5.88
CA GLN A 92 -13.29 22.50 5.99
C GLN A 92 -13.51 21.66 7.25
N LEU A 93 -12.56 20.79 7.60
CA LEU A 93 -12.70 19.85 8.71
C LEU A 93 -12.38 20.48 10.06
N TRP A 94 -11.47 21.45 10.10
CA TRP A 94 -10.99 22.06 11.33
C TRP A 94 -12.11 22.64 12.21
N PRO A 95 -13.08 23.41 11.69
CA PRO A 95 -14.18 23.93 12.49
C PRO A 95 -15.06 22.83 13.11
N ALA A 96 -15.19 21.66 12.47
CA ALA A 96 -16.03 20.57 12.95
C ALA A 96 -15.40 19.77 14.12
N VAL A 97 -14.08 19.87 14.29
CA VAL A 97 -13.35 19.19 15.37
C VAL A 97 -12.81 20.17 16.42
N TYR A 98 -12.82 21.46 16.12
CA TYR A 98 -12.35 22.52 16.99
C TYR A 98 -13.41 22.86 18.05
N ASN A 99 -13.36 22.16 19.17
CA ASN A 99 -14.06 22.56 20.38
C ASN A 99 -13.20 23.58 21.14
N SER A 100 -13.39 24.88 20.86
CA SER A 100 -12.87 25.93 21.75
C SER A 100 -13.42 25.70 23.15
N PRO A 101 -12.59 25.70 24.21
CA PRO A 101 -13.12 25.91 25.55
C PRO A 101 -13.88 27.26 25.55
N HIS A 102 -15.07 27.27 26.16
CA HIS A 102 -15.76 28.53 26.44
C HIS A 102 -14.87 29.33 27.41
N ASN A 103 -14.49 30.55 27.01
CA ASN A 103 -13.81 31.51 27.88
C ASN A 103 -14.65 31.83 29.12
#